data_AF-X1M7S2-F1
#
_entry.id   AF-X1M7S2-F1
#
_cell.length_a   1.000
_cell.length_b   1.000
_cell.length_c   1.000
_cell.angle_alpha   90.00
_cell.angle_beta   90.00
_cell.angle_gamma   90.00
#
_symmetry.space_group_name_H-M   'P 1'
#
loop_
_entity.id
_entity.type
_entity.pdbx_description
1 polymer ?
#
loop_
_entity_poly.entity_id
_entity_poly.type
_entity_poly.pdbx_seq_one_letter_code
_entity_poly.pdbx_strand_id
1 'polypeptide(L)'
;TKSAKDMHDEKGNRAFLFPGKVPGYEDYFPDVDRINPAYFRNLDKKIDYLNAHGFTPFIEVARRDIGPAWKKYYQWPQSYTRYIQYVWSRYQANNCFFSPIHFDWDGSLPADDWNLAANKVIEKYGHSPFGTLVSCNPTGSSLENFGHTDKAKWLTFHQIGNFHHRDGHGHRSYHLLTDIFNTAPALPAINGEPYYDGQHETVPGSPTAALYSRSAMYGSVLSGGLGGHIYGAGKEGTEGGAMWGGNVEPAANNKIWDGIRWPSGDQMRHLRTFCFVR
;
A
#
# COMPACT_ATOMS: atom_id res chain seq x y z
N THR A 1 7.85 -0.10 21.45
CA THR A 1 6.69 0.23 22.31
C THR A 1 5.57 -0.75 22.02
N LYS A 2 4.70 -1.12 22.97
CA LYS A 2 3.54 -2.01 22.75
C LYS A 2 2.25 -1.23 22.39
N SER A 3 2.39 0.01 21.94
CA SER A 3 1.27 0.88 21.56
C SER A 3 1.28 1.10 20.05
N ALA A 4 0.10 1.17 19.44
CA ALA A 4 -0.05 1.62 18.07
C ALA A 4 0.59 3.01 17.91
N LYS A 5 1.22 3.27 16.76
CA LYS A 5 1.75 4.59 16.43
C LYS A 5 0.59 5.57 16.28
N ASP A 6 0.79 6.79 16.78
CA ASP A 6 -0.23 7.82 16.66
C ASP A 6 -0.50 8.16 15.19
N MET A 7 -1.78 8.17 14.80
CA MET A 7 -2.25 8.38 13.43
C MET A 7 -2.62 9.84 13.16
N HIS A 8 -2.00 10.79 13.87
CA HIS A 8 -2.20 12.21 13.64
C HIS A 8 -1.12 12.78 12.71
N ASP A 9 -1.43 13.88 12.03
CA ASP A 9 -0.41 14.67 11.33
C ASP A 9 0.41 15.54 12.30
N GLU A 10 1.32 16.33 11.74
CA GLU A 10 2.30 17.10 12.53
C GLU A 10 1.66 18.26 13.31
N LYS A 11 0.36 18.53 13.06
CA LYS A 11 -0.44 19.52 13.77
C LYS A 11 -1.50 18.87 14.66
N GLY A 12 -1.42 17.57 14.87
CA GLY A 12 -2.36 16.82 15.70
C GLY A 12 -3.71 16.54 15.03
N ASN A 13 -3.88 16.81 13.72
CA ASN A 13 -5.14 16.47 13.04
C ASN A 13 -5.19 14.97 12.73
N ARG A 14 -6.40 14.41 12.77
CA ARG A 14 -6.72 13.08 12.22
C ARG A 14 -7.54 13.23 10.94
N ALA A 15 -7.58 12.20 10.10
CA ALA A 15 -8.31 12.22 8.82
C ALA A 15 -9.83 12.45 8.97
N PHE A 16 -10.39 12.02 10.10
CA PHE A 16 -11.82 12.13 10.42
C PHE A 16 -12.03 12.76 11.79
N LEU A 17 -13.21 13.35 12.00
CA LEU A 17 -13.57 14.02 13.25
C LEU A 17 -14.15 13.05 14.29
N PHE A 18 -13.93 13.37 15.55
CA PHE A 18 -14.52 12.72 16.72
C PHE A 18 -15.65 13.59 17.31
N PRO A 19 -16.56 13.03 18.13
CA PRO A 19 -16.74 11.60 18.40
C PRO A 19 -17.27 10.85 17.17
N GLY A 20 -17.02 9.54 17.10
CA GLY A 20 -17.62 8.65 16.10
C GLY A 20 -18.96 8.06 16.50
N LYS A 21 -19.49 7.16 15.65
CA LYS A 21 -20.83 6.54 15.80
C LYS A 21 -20.81 5.11 16.34
N VAL A 22 -19.64 4.55 16.66
CA VAL A 22 -19.51 3.18 17.15
C VAL A 22 -19.81 3.16 18.65
N PRO A 23 -20.88 2.49 19.11
CA PRO A 23 -21.26 2.51 20.52
C PRO A 23 -20.16 1.96 21.44
N GLY A 24 -19.77 2.75 22.45
CA GLY A 24 -18.72 2.42 23.40
C GLY A 24 -17.29 2.63 22.90
N TYR A 25 -17.12 3.10 21.65
CA TYR A 25 -15.83 3.38 21.02
C TYR A 25 -15.80 4.77 20.37
N GLU A 26 -16.65 5.68 20.83
CA GLU A 26 -16.85 7.01 20.24
C GLU A 26 -15.57 7.85 20.19
N ASP A 27 -14.64 7.65 21.13
CA ASP A 27 -13.33 8.32 21.21
C ASP A 27 -12.20 7.57 20.49
N TYR A 28 -12.47 6.35 20.01
CA TYR A 28 -11.47 5.47 19.39
C TYR A 28 -11.71 5.26 17.89
N PHE A 29 -12.97 5.10 17.47
CA PHE A 29 -13.36 5.01 16.07
C PHE A 29 -14.02 6.31 15.64
N PRO A 30 -13.47 7.06 14.65
CA PRO A 30 -13.98 8.38 14.29
C PRO A 30 -15.31 8.30 13.53
N ASP A 31 -15.97 9.46 13.36
CA ASP A 31 -17.07 9.59 12.41
C ASP A 31 -16.52 9.64 10.99
N VAL A 32 -16.53 8.50 10.30
CA VAL A 32 -15.99 8.36 8.94
C VAL A 32 -16.83 9.06 7.86
N ASP A 33 -18.02 9.59 8.20
CA ASP A 33 -18.75 10.51 7.32
C ASP A 33 -18.28 11.97 7.49
N ARG A 34 -17.44 12.27 8.49
CA ARG A 34 -16.95 13.62 8.82
C ARG A 34 -15.44 13.71 8.62
N ILE A 35 -15.04 13.95 7.38
CA ILE A 35 -13.66 14.26 7.01
C ILE A 35 -13.18 15.53 7.73
N ASN A 36 -11.92 15.55 8.17
CA ASN A 36 -11.23 16.74 8.63
C ASN A 36 -10.35 17.33 7.51
N PRO A 37 -10.76 18.43 6.86
CA PRO A 37 -9.99 19.01 5.76
C PRO A 37 -8.59 19.49 6.18
N ALA A 38 -8.35 19.80 7.46
CA ALA A 38 -7.04 20.24 7.94
C ALA A 38 -5.95 19.17 7.78
N TYR A 39 -6.32 17.91 8.01
CA TYR A 39 -5.42 16.77 7.79
C TYR A 39 -4.99 16.67 6.33
N PHE A 40 -5.97 16.71 5.41
CA PHE A 40 -5.70 16.60 3.99
C PHE A 40 -4.93 17.80 3.44
N ARG A 41 -5.13 19.02 3.98
CA ARG A 41 -4.28 20.18 3.64
C ARG A 41 -2.81 20.01 4.02
N ASN A 42 -2.52 19.26 5.07
CA ASN A 42 -1.14 18.94 5.42
C ASN A 42 -0.59 17.81 4.53
N LEU A 43 -1.43 16.84 4.14
CA LEU A 43 -1.06 15.80 3.19
C LEU A 43 -0.77 16.37 1.79
N ASP A 44 -1.52 17.37 1.32
CA ASP A 44 -1.27 18.08 0.04
C ASP A 44 0.21 18.49 -0.08
N LYS A 45 0.75 19.12 0.96
CA LYS A 45 2.15 19.59 0.99
C LYS A 45 3.15 18.47 0.82
N LYS A 46 2.85 17.28 1.36
CA LYS A 46 3.71 16.11 1.24
C LYS A 46 3.66 15.54 -0.18
N ILE A 47 2.46 15.46 -0.77
CA ILE A 47 2.27 15.01 -2.15
C ILE A 47 3.00 15.96 -3.11
N ASP A 48 2.80 17.27 -2.95
CA ASP A 48 3.46 18.30 -3.75
C ASP A 48 4.98 18.23 -3.60
N TYR A 49 5.48 18.07 -2.37
CA TYR A 49 6.91 17.92 -2.11
C TYR A 49 7.47 16.67 -2.81
N LEU A 50 6.81 15.52 -2.69
CA LEU A 50 7.25 14.28 -3.32
C LEU A 50 7.28 14.41 -4.85
N ASN A 51 6.22 14.94 -5.46
CA ASN A 51 6.18 15.19 -6.90
C ASN A 51 7.26 16.17 -7.37
N ALA A 52 7.51 17.25 -6.63
CA ALA A 52 8.56 18.23 -6.95
C ALA A 52 9.98 17.62 -6.90
N HIS A 53 10.16 16.51 -6.19
CA HIS A 53 11.43 15.78 -6.08
C HIS A 53 11.46 14.48 -6.91
N GLY A 54 10.52 14.31 -7.85
CA GLY A 54 10.50 13.17 -8.77
C GLY A 54 9.99 11.86 -8.17
N PHE A 55 9.31 11.90 -7.02
CA PHE A 55 8.63 10.75 -6.45
C PHE A 55 7.15 10.73 -6.85
N THR A 56 6.66 9.54 -7.20
CA THR A 56 5.24 9.25 -7.44
C THR A 56 4.68 8.53 -6.22
N PRO A 57 3.85 9.17 -5.37
CA PRO A 57 3.27 8.54 -4.20
C PRO A 57 2.22 7.50 -4.59
N PHE A 58 2.22 6.36 -3.90
CA PHE A 58 1.14 5.39 -3.98
C PHE A 58 0.20 5.59 -2.79
N ILE A 59 -1.00 6.13 -3.05
CA ILE A 59 -1.97 6.47 -2.03
C ILE A 59 -2.98 5.33 -1.88
N GLU A 60 -2.84 4.59 -0.79
CA GLU A 60 -3.83 3.60 -0.36
C GLU A 60 -4.78 4.27 0.64
N VAL A 61 -6.05 4.43 0.26
CA VAL A 61 -6.95 5.36 0.99
C VAL A 61 -7.25 4.92 2.42
N ALA A 62 -7.20 3.63 2.72
CA ALA A 62 -7.31 3.08 4.06
C ALA A 62 -6.57 1.75 4.19
N ARG A 63 -6.27 1.36 5.43
CA ARG A 63 -5.99 -0.03 5.77
C ARG A 63 -7.29 -0.77 6.07
N ARG A 64 -7.32 -2.02 5.63
CA ARG A 64 -8.37 -3.04 5.76
C ARG A 64 -9.02 -3.28 7.12
N ASP A 65 -8.37 -2.93 8.23
CA ASP A 65 -8.88 -3.13 9.61
C ASP A 65 -10.05 -2.19 9.95
N ILE A 66 -10.19 -1.07 9.24
CA ILE A 66 -11.31 -0.15 9.45
C ILE A 66 -12.65 -0.72 8.93
N GLY A 67 -12.60 -1.68 8.00
CA GLY A 67 -13.74 -2.17 7.23
C GLY A 67 -14.90 -2.72 8.08
N PRO A 68 -14.67 -3.66 9.01
CA PRO A 68 -15.76 -4.27 9.78
C PRO A 68 -16.63 -3.25 10.53
N ALA A 69 -16.01 -2.29 11.23
CA ALA A 69 -16.74 -1.24 11.93
C ALA A 69 -17.38 -0.23 10.95
N TRP A 70 -16.68 0.13 9.87
CA TRP A 70 -17.23 1.00 8.83
C TRP A 70 -18.51 0.39 8.22
N LYS A 71 -18.48 -0.89 7.83
CA LYS A 71 -19.63 -1.58 7.22
C LYS A 71 -20.79 -1.76 8.19
N LYS A 72 -20.51 -2.02 9.47
CA LYS A 72 -21.56 -2.26 10.48
C LYS A 72 -22.30 -0.98 10.90
N TYR A 73 -21.59 0.14 11.03
CA TYR A 73 -22.13 1.36 11.67
C TYR A 73 -22.36 2.53 10.71
N TYR A 74 -21.96 2.43 9.44
CA TYR A 74 -22.13 3.47 8.42
C TYR A 74 -22.78 2.90 7.16
N GLN A 75 -23.23 3.79 6.26
CA GLN A 75 -23.94 3.40 5.04
C GLN A 75 -23.02 2.73 4.00
N TRP A 76 -22.78 1.44 4.13
CA TRP A 76 -21.96 0.66 3.20
C TRP A 76 -22.72 0.26 1.92
N PRO A 77 -22.09 0.28 0.74
CA PRO A 77 -20.72 0.74 0.45
C PRO A 77 -20.60 2.27 0.21
N GLN A 78 -21.71 3.01 0.24
CA GLN A 78 -21.79 4.40 -0.22
C GLN A 78 -20.86 5.33 0.56
N SER A 79 -20.77 5.21 1.87
CA SER A 79 -19.88 6.04 2.70
C SER A 79 -18.41 5.83 2.34
N TYR A 80 -17.98 4.58 2.15
CA TYR A 80 -16.62 4.26 1.71
C TYR A 80 -16.35 4.67 0.26
N THR A 81 -17.32 4.47 -0.64
CA THR A 81 -17.24 4.93 -2.04
C THR A 81 -16.99 6.44 -2.11
N ARG A 82 -17.69 7.23 -1.27
CA ARG A 82 -17.48 8.69 -1.16
C ARG A 82 -16.08 9.02 -0.66
N TYR A 83 -15.55 8.24 0.28
CA TYR A 83 -14.21 8.46 0.80
C TYR A 83 -13.12 8.17 -0.24
N ILE A 84 -13.22 7.05 -0.98
CA ILE A 84 -12.34 6.76 -2.12
C ILE A 84 -12.40 7.93 -3.11
N GLN A 85 -13.61 8.33 -3.53
CA GLN A 85 -13.79 9.43 -4.47
C GLN A 85 -13.20 10.74 -3.96
N TYR A 86 -13.36 11.07 -2.68
CA TYR A 86 -12.79 12.28 -2.09
C TYR A 86 -11.26 12.30 -2.21
N VAL A 87 -10.59 11.22 -1.82
CA VAL A 87 -9.13 11.13 -1.87
C VAL A 87 -8.63 11.17 -3.31
N TRP A 88 -9.23 10.37 -4.20
CA TRP A 88 -8.84 10.35 -5.61
C TRP A 88 -9.09 11.70 -6.28
N SER A 89 -10.24 12.34 -6.04
CA SER A 89 -10.54 13.67 -6.60
C SER A 89 -9.55 14.73 -6.16
N ARG A 90 -9.07 14.65 -4.92
CA ARG A 90 -8.13 15.61 -4.36
C ARG A 90 -6.75 15.52 -5.00
N TYR A 91 -6.29 14.30 -5.33
CA TYR A 91 -4.92 14.06 -5.78
C TYR A 91 -4.80 13.63 -7.24
N GLN A 92 -5.90 13.53 -8.00
CA GLN A 92 -5.88 13.06 -9.41
C GLN A 92 -5.10 13.99 -10.35
N ALA A 93 -4.87 15.26 -9.96
CA ALA A 93 -4.03 16.20 -10.71
C ALA A 93 -2.53 16.10 -10.35
N ASN A 94 -2.18 15.30 -9.34
CA ASN A 94 -0.81 14.99 -8.96
C ASN A 94 -0.33 13.70 -9.65
N ASN A 95 0.99 13.53 -9.76
CA ASN A 95 1.58 12.28 -10.22
C ASN A 95 1.51 11.26 -9.07
N CYS A 96 0.45 10.46 -9.04
CA CYS A 96 0.19 9.47 -8.01
C CYS A 96 -0.17 8.11 -8.61
N PHE A 97 -0.03 7.06 -7.81
CA PHE A 97 -0.80 5.83 -7.96
C PHE A 97 -1.87 5.78 -6.89
N PHE A 98 -3.00 5.15 -7.19
CA PHE A 98 -4.12 5.04 -6.27
C PHE A 98 -4.42 3.60 -5.89
N SER A 99 -4.92 3.44 -4.69
CA SER A 99 -5.47 2.18 -4.22
C SER A 99 -6.74 2.44 -3.41
N PRO A 100 -7.84 1.72 -3.71
CA PRO A 100 -9.04 1.83 -2.91
C PRO A 100 -8.86 1.18 -1.54
N ILE A 101 -7.84 0.34 -1.32
CA ILE A 101 -7.62 -0.39 -0.07
C ILE A 101 -6.22 -1.00 0.01
N HIS A 102 -5.58 -0.94 1.18
CA HIS A 102 -4.48 -1.82 1.54
C HIS A 102 -5.06 -3.08 2.20
N PHE A 103 -5.09 -4.22 1.50
CA PHE A 103 -5.89 -5.44 1.77
C PHE A 103 -5.08 -6.64 2.35
N ASP A 104 -3.95 -6.38 2.98
CA ASP A 104 -3.02 -7.40 3.48
C ASP A 104 -3.46 -8.13 4.78
N TRP A 105 -4.74 -8.40 5.07
CA TRP A 105 -5.11 -9.07 6.32
C TRP A 105 -6.46 -9.79 6.32
N ASP A 106 -6.48 -11.00 6.90
CA ASP A 106 -7.65 -11.88 6.90
C ASP A 106 -8.77 -11.46 7.85
N GLY A 107 -8.49 -10.57 8.81
CA GLY A 107 -9.53 -10.00 9.68
C GLY A 107 -10.32 -8.86 9.03
N SER A 108 -10.09 -8.58 7.75
CA SER A 108 -10.85 -7.59 6.99
C SER A 108 -12.24 -8.08 6.57
N LEU A 109 -13.01 -7.18 5.93
CA LEU A 109 -14.13 -7.58 5.08
C LEU A 109 -13.63 -8.44 3.91
N PRO A 110 -14.47 -9.33 3.35
CA PRO A 110 -14.15 -10.04 2.11
C PRO A 110 -13.76 -9.10 0.97
N ALA A 111 -12.91 -9.58 0.06
CA ALA A 111 -12.47 -8.80 -1.10
C ALA A 111 -13.65 -8.29 -1.95
N ASP A 112 -14.71 -9.08 -2.11
CA ASP A 112 -15.93 -8.68 -2.84
C ASP A 112 -16.61 -7.43 -2.25
N ASP A 113 -16.58 -7.24 -0.92
CA ASP A 113 -17.14 -6.04 -0.30
C ASP A 113 -16.33 -4.80 -0.69
N TRP A 114 -15.01 -4.89 -0.62
CA TRP A 114 -14.12 -3.79 -1.04
C TRP A 114 -14.25 -3.53 -2.54
N ASN A 115 -14.32 -4.58 -3.35
CA ASN A 115 -14.47 -4.49 -4.80
C ASN A 115 -15.79 -3.81 -5.17
N LEU A 116 -16.88 -4.12 -4.45
CA LEU A 116 -18.17 -3.45 -4.62
C LEU A 116 -18.06 -1.93 -4.39
N ALA A 117 -17.37 -1.50 -3.34
CA ALA A 117 -17.19 -0.08 -3.06
C ALA A 117 -16.30 0.62 -4.09
N ALA A 118 -15.19 -0.02 -4.49
CA ALA A 118 -14.26 0.52 -5.48
C ALA A 118 -14.88 0.60 -6.89
N ASN A 119 -15.60 -0.45 -7.33
CA ASN A 119 -16.33 -0.45 -8.60
C ASN A 119 -17.39 0.66 -8.65
N LYS A 120 -18.08 0.94 -7.55
CA LYS A 120 -19.06 2.04 -7.49
C LYS A 120 -18.45 3.42 -7.71
N VAL A 121 -17.16 3.60 -7.47
CA VAL A 121 -16.46 4.85 -7.83
C VAL A 121 -16.48 5.01 -9.34
N ILE A 122 -16.04 3.97 -10.06
CA ILE A 122 -15.98 3.97 -11.52
C ILE A 122 -17.38 4.07 -12.13
N GLU A 123 -18.34 3.31 -11.63
CA GLU A 123 -19.72 3.30 -12.14
C GLU A 123 -20.42 4.66 -11.97
N LYS A 124 -20.10 5.39 -10.90
CA LYS A 124 -20.78 6.65 -10.58
C LYS A 124 -20.05 7.89 -11.10
N TYR A 125 -18.72 7.89 -11.05
CA TYR A 125 -17.89 9.07 -11.32
C TYR A 125 -16.95 8.89 -12.51
N GLY A 126 -16.82 7.67 -13.04
CA GLY A 126 -15.86 7.33 -14.08
C GLY A 126 -14.46 7.08 -13.53
N HIS A 127 -13.54 6.77 -14.45
CA HIS A 127 -12.11 6.67 -14.16
C HIS A 127 -11.50 8.07 -13.91
N SER A 128 -10.31 8.10 -13.30
CA SER A 128 -9.54 9.34 -13.17
C SER A 128 -9.37 10.01 -14.54
N PRO A 129 -9.66 11.32 -14.68
CA PRO A 129 -9.64 12.02 -15.97
C PRO A 129 -8.23 12.10 -16.59
N PHE A 130 -7.18 11.91 -15.80
CA PHE A 130 -5.79 11.93 -16.25
C PHE A 130 -5.19 10.54 -16.41
N GLY A 131 -6.01 9.48 -16.34
CA GLY A 131 -5.53 8.10 -16.48
C GLY A 131 -4.64 7.64 -15.32
N THR A 132 -4.83 8.21 -14.12
CA THR A 132 -4.08 7.82 -12.91
C THR A 132 -4.17 6.32 -12.69
N LEU A 133 -3.01 5.65 -12.58
CA LEU A 133 -2.95 4.21 -12.38
C LEU A 133 -3.44 3.82 -10.99
N VAL A 134 -4.22 2.74 -10.93
CA VAL A 134 -4.83 2.17 -9.74
C VAL A 134 -4.48 0.68 -9.61
N SER A 135 -4.08 0.30 -8.39
CA SER A 135 -3.94 -1.10 -7.94
C SER A 135 -4.24 -1.19 -6.44
N CYS A 136 -3.84 -2.25 -5.75
CA CYS A 136 -3.98 -2.37 -4.29
C CYS A 136 -2.85 -3.23 -3.73
N ASN A 137 -2.45 -3.04 -2.46
CA ASN A 137 -1.67 -4.07 -1.79
C ASN A 137 -2.58 -5.24 -1.38
N PRO A 138 -2.43 -6.44 -1.97
CA PRO A 138 -3.29 -7.58 -1.67
C PRO A 138 -2.68 -8.48 -0.57
N THR A 139 -3.50 -9.38 -0.03
CA THR A 139 -3.00 -10.60 0.60
C THR A 139 -2.74 -11.63 -0.50
N GLY A 140 -1.47 -11.90 -0.79
CA GLY A 140 -1.04 -12.71 -1.92
C GLY A 140 -1.13 -11.96 -3.25
N SER A 141 -2.27 -12.03 -3.93
CA SER A 141 -2.44 -11.54 -5.31
C SER A 141 -3.73 -10.73 -5.51
N SER A 142 -3.59 -9.56 -6.14
CA SER A 142 -4.75 -8.76 -6.56
C SER A 142 -5.63 -9.50 -7.57
N LEU A 143 -5.05 -10.36 -8.41
CA LEU A 143 -5.79 -11.19 -9.35
C LEU A 143 -6.66 -12.23 -8.64
N GLU A 144 -6.12 -12.87 -7.60
CA GLU A 144 -6.86 -13.85 -6.81
C GLU A 144 -7.92 -13.19 -5.93
N ASN A 145 -7.62 -12.03 -5.36
CA ASN A 145 -8.52 -11.33 -4.45
C ASN A 145 -9.67 -10.62 -5.18
N PHE A 146 -9.37 -9.89 -6.26
CA PHE A 146 -10.32 -8.97 -6.90
C PHE A 146 -10.70 -9.37 -8.32
N GLY A 147 -10.05 -10.39 -8.89
CA GLY A 147 -10.17 -10.75 -10.30
C GLY A 147 -9.41 -9.81 -11.21
N HIS A 148 -9.80 -9.79 -12.48
CA HIS A 148 -9.21 -8.94 -13.51
C HIS A 148 -10.13 -7.75 -13.82
N THR A 149 -9.89 -6.99 -14.91
CA THR A 149 -10.64 -5.76 -15.21
C THR A 149 -12.14 -5.96 -15.45
N ASP A 150 -12.56 -7.18 -15.74
CA ASP A 150 -13.97 -7.56 -15.86
C ASP A 150 -14.71 -7.54 -14.51
N LYS A 151 -13.99 -7.84 -13.41
CA LYS A 151 -14.53 -7.85 -12.04
C LYS A 151 -14.12 -6.61 -11.25
N ALA A 152 -12.87 -6.18 -11.37
CA ALA A 152 -12.31 -5.01 -10.72
C ALA A 152 -12.16 -3.88 -11.73
N LYS A 153 -13.26 -3.16 -11.99
CA LYS A 153 -13.33 -2.08 -13.00
C LYS A 153 -12.38 -0.93 -12.71
N TRP A 154 -11.97 -0.77 -11.46
CA TRP A 154 -11.02 0.26 -11.04
C TRP A 154 -9.56 -0.11 -11.33
N LEU A 155 -9.24 -1.38 -11.55
CA LEU A 155 -7.88 -1.88 -11.64
C LEU A 155 -7.23 -1.51 -12.99
N THR A 156 -5.98 -1.05 -12.94
CA THR A 156 -5.19 -0.70 -14.15
C THR A 156 -3.85 -1.40 -14.23
N PHE A 157 -3.36 -1.93 -13.11
CA PHE A 157 -2.20 -2.82 -13.05
C PHE A 157 -2.38 -3.75 -11.86
N HIS A 158 -1.77 -4.92 -11.93
CA HIS A 158 -1.79 -5.89 -10.85
C HIS A 158 -0.62 -5.69 -9.89
N GLN A 159 -0.85 -6.12 -8.67
CA GLN A 159 0.17 -6.22 -7.64
C GLN A 159 0.07 -7.58 -6.95
N ILE A 160 1.22 -8.10 -6.51
CA ILE A 160 1.29 -9.12 -5.46
C ILE A 160 1.79 -8.46 -4.16
N GLY A 161 1.40 -8.99 -3.02
CA GLY A 161 1.69 -8.43 -1.71
C GLY A 161 2.08 -9.48 -0.69
N ASN A 162 1.92 -9.15 0.59
CA ASN A 162 2.31 -10.02 1.69
C ASN A 162 1.53 -11.34 1.70
N PHE A 163 2.16 -12.40 2.21
CA PHE A 163 1.54 -13.71 2.37
C PHE A 163 1.42 -14.04 3.87
N HIS A 164 0.23 -13.89 4.43
CA HIS A 164 0.01 -14.10 5.88
C HIS A 164 -0.02 -15.57 6.29
N HIS A 165 -0.35 -16.49 5.38
CA HIS A 165 -0.70 -17.86 5.75
C HIS A 165 0.46 -18.85 5.87
N ARG A 166 1.69 -18.51 5.46
CA ARG A 166 2.84 -19.44 5.54
C ARG A 166 4.16 -18.67 5.60
N ASP A 167 4.71 -18.51 6.80
CA ASP A 167 6.13 -18.24 7.07
C ASP A 167 6.81 -17.22 6.14
N GLY A 168 6.15 -16.07 5.98
CA GLY A 168 6.73 -14.74 5.91
C GLY A 168 7.23 -14.25 4.54
N HIS A 169 6.90 -13.00 4.27
CA HIS A 169 7.56 -12.04 3.39
C HIS A 169 8.72 -12.61 2.54
N GLY A 170 8.49 -13.08 1.31
CA GLY A 170 9.64 -13.57 0.55
C GLY A 170 9.39 -14.26 -0.77
N HIS A 171 10.47 -14.92 -1.22
CA HIS A 171 10.72 -15.50 -2.54
C HIS A 171 9.76 -16.63 -3.00
N ARG A 172 8.63 -16.83 -2.34
CA ARG A 172 7.68 -17.94 -2.61
C ARG A 172 6.45 -17.51 -3.41
N SER A 173 6.21 -16.21 -3.54
CA SER A 173 5.03 -15.66 -4.24
C SER A 173 5.25 -15.39 -5.74
N TYR A 174 6.41 -15.71 -6.30
CA TYR A 174 6.71 -15.40 -7.71
C TYR A 174 5.77 -16.05 -8.73
N HIS A 175 5.25 -17.23 -8.42
CA HIS A 175 4.27 -17.90 -9.29
C HIS A 175 3.03 -17.04 -9.52
N LEU A 176 2.61 -16.22 -8.55
CA LEU A 176 1.49 -15.29 -8.70
C LEU A 176 1.75 -14.23 -9.77
N LEU A 177 3.01 -13.77 -9.91
CA LEU A 177 3.38 -12.85 -11.00
C LEU A 177 3.31 -13.55 -12.35
N THR A 178 3.69 -14.83 -12.42
CA THR A 178 3.57 -15.63 -13.64
C THR A 178 2.11 -15.82 -14.03
N ASP A 179 1.22 -16.05 -13.07
CA ASP A 179 -0.22 -16.19 -13.33
C ASP A 179 -0.81 -14.87 -13.86
N ILE A 180 -0.42 -13.74 -13.26
CA ILE A 180 -0.80 -12.40 -13.76
C ILE A 180 -0.27 -12.18 -15.18
N PHE A 181 0.99 -12.51 -15.44
CA PHE A 181 1.62 -12.31 -16.74
C PHE A 181 0.90 -13.07 -17.88
N ASN A 182 0.35 -14.25 -17.57
CA ASN A 182 -0.41 -15.07 -18.52
C ASN A 182 -1.90 -14.70 -18.62
N THR A 183 -2.37 -13.71 -17.86
CA THR A 183 -3.78 -13.27 -17.88
C THR A 183 -4.04 -12.29 -19.03
N ALA A 184 -5.25 -12.35 -19.61
CA ALA A 184 -5.69 -11.48 -20.70
C ALA A 184 -6.91 -10.62 -20.30
N PRO A 185 -6.99 -9.34 -20.73
CA PRO A 185 -5.93 -8.59 -21.42
C PRO A 185 -4.67 -8.40 -20.55
N ALA A 186 -3.51 -8.24 -21.20
CA ALA A 186 -2.27 -8.05 -20.47
C ALA A 186 -2.28 -6.72 -19.72
N LEU A 187 -1.99 -6.78 -18.41
CA LEU A 187 -1.74 -5.61 -17.57
C LEU A 187 -0.35 -5.70 -16.93
N PRO A 188 0.31 -4.54 -16.64
CA PRO A 188 1.53 -4.55 -15.87
C PRO A 188 1.32 -5.19 -14.49
N ALA A 189 2.37 -5.82 -13.96
CA ALA A 189 2.37 -6.41 -12.63
C ALA A 189 3.58 -5.92 -11.83
N ILE A 190 3.39 -5.63 -10.54
CA ILE A 190 4.49 -5.32 -9.63
C ILE A 190 4.50 -6.26 -8.42
N ASN A 191 5.67 -6.44 -7.82
CA ASN A 191 5.75 -6.98 -6.46
C ASN A 191 5.78 -5.81 -5.47
N GLY A 192 4.66 -5.58 -4.78
CA GLY A 192 4.46 -4.39 -3.96
C GLY A 192 4.84 -4.56 -2.49
N GLU A 193 4.90 -5.79 -1.99
CA GLU A 193 5.37 -6.09 -0.64
C GLU A 193 6.23 -7.37 -0.64
N PRO A 194 7.47 -7.27 -1.18
CA PRO A 194 8.41 -8.37 -1.18
C PRO A 194 9.06 -8.58 0.20
N TYR A 195 10.14 -9.36 0.24
CA TYR A 195 11.06 -9.35 1.37
C TYR A 195 11.54 -7.92 1.67
N TYR A 196 11.46 -7.52 2.94
CA TYR A 196 12.07 -6.30 3.45
C TYR A 196 13.39 -6.60 4.17
N ASP A 197 14.38 -5.74 3.97
CA ASP A 197 15.66 -5.85 4.65
C ASP A 197 15.48 -5.88 6.18
N GLY A 198 16.05 -6.87 6.85
CA GLY A 198 15.90 -7.09 8.30
C GLY A 198 14.77 -8.04 8.69
N GLN A 199 14.08 -8.66 7.72
CA GLN A 199 13.13 -9.75 7.98
C GLN A 199 13.83 -11.12 8.03
N HIS A 200 13.12 -12.14 8.54
CA HIS A 200 13.59 -13.53 8.64
C HIS A 200 14.93 -13.68 9.34
N GLU A 201 15.07 -12.99 10.48
CA GLU A 201 16.24 -13.07 11.37
C GLU A 201 17.55 -12.58 10.74
N THR A 202 17.51 -11.95 9.56
CA THR A 202 18.68 -11.27 9.03
C THR A 202 18.97 -10.01 9.83
N VAL A 203 20.25 -9.75 10.10
CA VAL A 203 20.68 -8.45 10.65
C VAL A 203 20.36 -7.35 9.63
N PRO A 204 19.63 -6.27 10.01
CA PRO A 204 19.30 -5.19 9.10
C PRO A 204 20.56 -4.53 8.50
N GLY A 205 20.53 -4.24 7.20
CA GLY A 205 21.65 -3.66 6.45
C GLY A 205 22.83 -4.61 6.21
N SER A 206 22.72 -5.88 6.59
CA SER A 206 23.78 -6.87 6.39
C SER A 206 23.90 -7.32 4.92
N PRO A 207 25.06 -7.90 4.52
CA PRO A 207 25.21 -8.50 3.20
C PRO A 207 24.15 -9.56 2.87
N THR A 208 23.69 -10.33 3.88
CA THR A 208 22.64 -11.34 3.72
C THR A 208 21.28 -10.70 3.46
N ALA A 209 20.91 -9.66 4.19
CA ALA A 209 19.65 -8.94 3.95
C ALA A 209 19.64 -8.27 2.56
N ALA A 210 20.79 -7.73 2.14
CA ALA A 210 20.99 -7.22 0.78
C ALA A 210 20.89 -8.32 -0.28
N LEU A 211 21.45 -9.52 -0.03
CA LEU A 211 21.31 -10.67 -0.93
C LEU A 211 19.85 -11.05 -1.13
N TYR A 212 19.07 -11.14 -0.05
CA TYR A 212 17.65 -11.47 -0.11
C TYR A 212 16.86 -10.36 -0.82
N SER A 213 17.13 -9.09 -0.55
CA SER A 213 16.50 -7.99 -1.29
C SER A 213 16.76 -8.07 -2.80
N ARG A 214 18.00 -8.38 -3.23
CA ARG A 214 18.32 -8.57 -4.65
C ARG A 214 17.60 -9.79 -5.25
N SER A 215 17.56 -10.90 -4.52
CA SER A 215 16.81 -12.09 -4.95
C SER A 215 15.33 -11.75 -5.15
N ALA A 216 14.74 -10.97 -4.24
CA ALA A 216 13.36 -10.51 -4.32
C ALA A 216 13.13 -9.68 -5.58
N MET A 217 14.00 -8.71 -5.80
CA MET A 217 13.98 -7.80 -6.94
C MET A 217 14.07 -8.54 -8.29
N TYR A 218 15.11 -9.35 -8.50
CA TYR A 218 15.29 -10.05 -9.76
C TYR A 218 14.26 -11.16 -9.96
N GLY A 219 13.95 -11.94 -8.92
CA GLY A 219 12.94 -12.99 -9.00
C GLY A 219 11.56 -12.44 -9.37
N SER A 220 11.20 -11.26 -8.87
CA SER A 220 9.93 -10.61 -9.23
C SER A 220 9.87 -10.30 -10.73
N VAL A 221 10.88 -9.62 -11.25
CA VAL A 221 10.90 -9.22 -12.67
C VAL A 221 11.01 -10.44 -13.59
N LEU A 222 11.86 -11.40 -13.25
CA LEU A 222 12.04 -12.64 -14.04
C LEU A 222 10.81 -13.55 -14.02
N SER A 223 9.88 -13.36 -13.09
CA SER A 223 8.61 -14.10 -13.02
C SER A 223 7.42 -13.29 -13.55
N GLY A 224 7.63 -12.24 -14.36
CA GLY A 224 6.55 -11.52 -15.01
C GLY A 224 6.12 -10.22 -14.32
N GLY A 225 6.74 -9.85 -13.19
CA GLY A 225 6.59 -8.55 -12.52
C GLY A 225 7.26 -7.40 -13.28
N LEU A 226 6.95 -7.26 -14.58
CA LEU A 226 7.61 -6.33 -15.50
C LEU A 226 7.21 -4.87 -15.27
N GLY A 227 6.16 -4.60 -14.49
CA GLY A 227 5.77 -3.25 -14.09
C GLY A 227 6.70 -2.65 -13.03
N GLY A 228 7.50 -3.48 -12.34
CA GLY A 228 8.49 -3.03 -11.37
C GLY A 228 8.49 -3.81 -10.04
N HIS A 229 9.21 -3.25 -9.08
CA HIS A 229 9.46 -3.85 -7.77
C HIS A 229 9.50 -2.75 -6.70
N ILE A 230 8.85 -2.99 -5.55
CA ILE A 230 8.93 -2.10 -4.39
C ILE A 230 10.04 -2.57 -3.46
N TYR A 231 10.92 -1.67 -3.04
CA TYR A 231 11.87 -1.95 -1.96
C TYR A 231 11.23 -1.59 -0.61
N GLY A 232 11.50 -2.41 0.40
CA GLY A 232 11.20 -2.05 1.78
C GLY A 232 12.27 -2.53 2.74
N ALA A 233 12.26 -1.91 3.91
CA ALA A 233 13.23 -2.13 4.97
C ALA A 233 12.50 -2.12 6.31
N GLY A 234 12.73 -3.16 7.11
CA GLY A 234 12.17 -3.30 8.43
C GLY A 234 10.98 -4.24 8.55
N LYS A 235 10.65 -4.59 9.80
CA LYS A 235 9.50 -5.42 10.17
C LYS A 235 8.86 -4.91 11.46
N GLU A 236 7.56 -5.16 11.62
CA GLU A 236 6.87 -5.07 12.91
C GLU A 236 7.53 -5.97 13.97
N GLY A 237 7.69 -5.45 15.18
CA GLY A 237 8.12 -6.23 16.35
C GLY A 237 9.60 -6.64 16.39
N THR A 238 10.39 -6.37 15.34
CA THR A 238 11.85 -6.51 15.39
C THR A 238 12.50 -5.16 15.66
N GLU A 239 13.79 -5.17 16.00
CA GLU A 239 14.64 -3.98 16.15
C GLU A 239 14.70 -3.10 14.88
N GLY A 240 14.00 -3.46 13.80
CA GLY A 240 14.18 -2.93 12.46
C GLY A 240 13.09 -2.03 11.91
N GLY A 241 12.16 -1.44 12.69
CA GLY A 241 10.98 -0.70 12.15
C GLY A 241 11.19 0.49 11.19
N ALA A 242 12.39 0.67 10.63
CA ALA A 242 12.86 1.65 9.66
C ALA A 242 11.81 2.18 8.66
N MET A 243 11.76 1.67 7.43
CA MET A 243 10.84 2.17 6.39
C MET A 243 9.43 1.65 6.62
N TRP A 244 9.27 0.38 6.99
CA TRP A 244 7.96 -0.24 7.19
C TRP A 244 7.11 0.47 8.26
N GLY A 245 7.72 0.85 9.39
CA GLY A 245 7.04 1.58 10.47
C GLY A 245 7.12 3.11 10.32
N GLY A 246 7.80 3.60 9.28
CA GLY A 246 8.09 5.02 9.11
C GLY A 246 8.73 5.64 10.36
N ASN A 247 9.66 4.92 10.98
CA ASN A 247 10.20 5.28 12.28
C ASN A 247 11.02 6.57 12.20
N VAL A 248 10.69 7.53 13.05
CA VAL A 248 11.37 8.84 13.18
C VAL A 248 11.71 9.18 14.62
N GLU A 249 11.14 8.42 15.56
CA GLU A 249 11.21 8.64 16.99
C GLU A 249 12.64 8.41 17.50
N PRO A 250 13.14 9.20 18.48
CA PRO A 250 14.49 9.03 19.02
C PRO A 250 14.76 7.62 19.56
N ALA A 251 13.75 6.97 20.12
CA ALA A 251 13.84 5.64 20.71
C ALA A 251 13.77 4.49 19.69
N ALA A 252 13.56 4.78 18.40
CA ALA A 252 13.57 3.74 17.38
C ALA A 252 15.01 3.27 17.12
N ASN A 253 15.23 1.95 17.22
CA ASN A 253 16.53 1.32 16.96
C ASN A 253 17.04 1.61 15.54
N ASN A 254 16.14 1.56 14.55
CA ASN A 254 16.41 1.94 13.17
C ASN A 254 15.35 2.94 12.71
N LYS A 255 15.79 4.08 12.19
CA LYS A 255 14.91 5.13 11.64
C LYS A 255 14.82 4.99 10.13
N ILE A 256 13.83 5.63 9.53
CA ILE A 256 13.58 5.56 8.09
C ILE A 256 14.83 5.96 7.27
N TRP A 257 15.56 6.99 7.69
CA TRP A 257 16.79 7.44 7.03
C TRP A 257 17.99 6.52 7.25
N ASP A 258 17.93 5.59 8.19
CA ASP A 258 18.93 4.53 8.32
C ASP A 258 18.65 3.43 7.30
N GLY A 259 17.40 2.96 7.23
CA GLY A 259 16.96 1.94 6.28
C GLY A 259 17.18 2.30 4.80
N ILE A 260 16.97 3.57 4.44
CA ILE A 260 17.21 4.07 3.08
C ILE A 260 18.70 4.00 2.68
N ARG A 261 19.61 4.05 3.66
CA ARG A 261 21.07 4.04 3.41
C ARG A 261 21.67 2.63 3.40
N TRP A 262 20.87 1.59 3.63
CA TRP A 262 21.38 0.23 3.62
C TRP A 262 21.80 -0.22 2.22
N PRO A 263 22.75 -1.17 2.11
CA PRO A 263 23.24 -1.64 0.81
C PRO A 263 22.15 -2.19 -0.10
N SER A 264 21.11 -2.80 0.47
CA SER A 264 19.93 -3.30 -0.25
C SER A 264 19.19 -2.19 -1.01
N GLY A 265 19.00 -1.03 -0.39
CA GLY A 265 18.37 0.13 -1.03
C GLY A 265 19.19 0.67 -2.19
N ASP A 266 20.51 0.83 -2.01
CA ASP A 266 21.42 1.28 -3.08
C ASP A 266 21.43 0.32 -4.28
N GLN A 267 21.30 -0.99 -4.03
CA GLN A 267 21.34 -2.00 -5.08
C GLN A 267 20.11 -2.01 -5.99
N MET A 268 18.98 -1.40 -5.57
CA MET A 268 17.76 -1.32 -6.38
C MET A 268 18.00 -0.60 -7.72
N ARG A 269 18.95 0.35 -7.77
CA ARG A 269 19.32 1.08 -8.99
C ARG A 269 19.81 0.17 -10.11
N HIS A 270 20.36 -0.99 -9.77
CA HIS A 270 20.88 -1.95 -10.76
C HIS A 270 19.77 -2.61 -11.56
N LEU A 271 18.53 -2.69 -11.05
CA LEU A 271 17.41 -3.25 -11.80
C LEU A 271 17.14 -2.46 -13.07
N ARG A 272 17.17 -1.13 -12.99
CA ARG A 272 17.01 -0.26 -14.17
C ARG A 272 18.09 -0.56 -15.21
N THR A 273 19.33 -0.78 -14.78
CA THR A 273 20.40 -1.14 -15.71
C THR A 273 20.09 -2.50 -16.34
N PHE A 274 19.83 -3.52 -15.54
CA PHE A 274 19.51 -4.87 -16.01
C PHE A 274 18.35 -4.91 -17.03
N CYS A 275 17.23 -4.25 -16.75
CA CYS A 275 16.05 -4.30 -17.61
C CYS A 275 16.18 -3.49 -18.91
N PHE A 276 17.08 -2.51 -18.96
CA PHE A 276 17.19 -1.56 -20.07
C PHE A 276 18.56 -1.49 -20.73
N VAL A 277 19.49 -2.40 -20.39
CA VAL A 277 20.72 -2.59 -21.17
C VAL A 277 20.29 -3.01 -22.59
N ARG A 278 20.72 -2.20 -23.56
CA ARG A 278 20.65 -2.50 -24.99
C ARG A 278 21.96 -3.10 -25.44
#